data_AF-A0A1U9KI67-F1
#
_entry.id   AF-A0A1U9KI67-F1
#
_cell.length_a   1.000
_cell.length_b   1.000
_cell.length_c   1.000
_cell.angle_alpha   90.00
_cell.angle_beta   90.00
_cell.angle_gamma   90.00
#
_symmetry.space_group_name_H-M   'P 1'
#
loop_
_entity.id
_entity.type
_entity.pdbx_description
1 polymer ?
#
loop_
_entity_poly.entity_id
_entity_poly.type
_entity_poly.pdbx_seq_one_letter_code
_entity_poly.pdbx_strand_id
1 'polypeptide(L)'
;MGTHFLPLFQIRKIKMPKKLLMLAMSPKKGIVETSDIHDALDRALDWLQISPNCWLLFTSSDSDKWFDRIKKITEKWGDNFLIMELNPHHRQGWLKSSVWDWINERTDEVDN
;
A
#
# COMPACT_ATOMS: atom_id res chain seq x y z
N MET A 1 -46.58 -5.67 31.09
CA MET A 1 -45.99 -5.63 29.73
C MET A 1 -44.86 -4.63 29.75
N GLY A 2 -43.63 -5.09 30.00
CA GLY A 2 -42.44 -4.24 29.97
C GLY A 2 -41.54 -4.71 28.85
N THR A 3 -41.50 -3.97 27.74
CA THR A 3 -40.56 -4.21 26.65
C THR A 3 -39.17 -3.77 27.08
N HIS A 4 -38.31 -4.72 27.44
CA HIS A 4 -36.87 -4.49 27.56
C HIS A 4 -36.29 -4.33 26.15
N PHE A 5 -36.01 -3.09 25.78
CA PHE A 5 -35.10 -2.78 24.68
C PHE A 5 -33.67 -3.12 25.14
N LEU A 6 -33.05 -4.11 24.51
CA LEU A 6 -31.61 -4.33 24.63
C LEU A 6 -30.88 -3.18 23.92
N PRO A 7 -29.77 -2.65 24.48
CA PRO A 7 -29.04 -1.56 23.89
C PRO A 7 -28.35 -2.02 22.60
N LEU A 8 -28.48 -1.22 21.55
CA LEU A 8 -27.72 -1.34 20.31
C LEU A 8 -26.23 -1.48 20.62
N PHE A 9 -25.67 -2.64 20.30
CA PHE A 9 -24.23 -2.89 20.32
C PHE A 9 -23.54 -1.80 19.50
N GLN A 10 -22.81 -0.93 20.20
CA GLN A 10 -21.96 0.08 19.59
C GLN A 10 -20.82 -0.67 18.88
N ILE A 11 -20.90 -0.80 17.54
CA ILE A 11 -19.85 -1.42 16.73
C ILE A 11 -18.59 -0.57 16.91
N ARG A 12 -17.66 -1.02 17.76
CA ARG A 12 -16.33 -0.41 17.87
C ARG A 12 -15.67 -0.54 16.49
N LYS A 13 -15.43 0.58 15.81
CA LYS A 13 -14.62 0.60 14.59
C LYS A 13 -13.23 0.07 14.93
N ILE A 14 -12.91 -1.13 14.46
CA ILE A 14 -11.57 -1.71 14.61
C ILE A 14 -10.65 -0.89 13.70
N LYS A 15 -9.70 -0.15 14.28
CA LYS A 15 -8.65 0.54 13.54
C LYS A 15 -7.68 -0.52 13.02
N MET A 16 -7.62 -0.71 11.70
CA MET A 16 -6.67 -1.64 11.09
C MET A 16 -5.26 -1.06 11.14
N PRO A 17 -4.22 -1.87 11.43
CA PRO A 17 -2.85 -1.41 11.42
C PRO A 17 -2.47 -0.95 10.01
N LYS A 18 -1.81 0.21 9.93
CA LYS A 18 -1.30 0.75 8.68
C LYS A 18 0.12 0.23 8.45
N LYS A 19 0.54 0.19 7.20
CA LYS A 19 1.79 -0.40 6.74
C LYS A 19 2.37 0.40 5.58
N LEU A 20 3.68 0.33 5.44
CA LEU A 20 4.42 0.80 4.28
C LEU A 20 4.90 -0.41 3.47
N LEU A 21 4.59 -0.42 2.17
CA LEU A 21 5.06 -1.43 1.24
C LEU A 21 5.89 -0.76 0.13
N MET A 22 6.85 -1.49 -0.42
CA MET A 22 7.51 -1.18 -1.68
C MET A 22 6.99 -2.14 -2.75
N LEU A 23 6.55 -1.62 -3.88
CA LEU A 23 6.26 -2.38 -5.09
C LEU A 23 7.30 -2.05 -6.14
N ALA A 24 8.06 -3.05 -6.59
CA ALA A 24 8.97 -2.94 -7.71
C ALA A 24 8.51 -3.87 -8.84
N MET A 25 8.44 -3.35 -10.05
CA MET A 25 8.06 -4.11 -11.24
C MET A 25 9.23 -4.20 -12.22
N SER A 26 9.37 -5.36 -12.84
CA SER A 26 10.35 -5.64 -13.89
C SER A 26 9.58 -6.09 -15.15
N PRO A 27 9.07 -5.12 -15.94
CA PRO A 27 8.29 -5.41 -17.13
C PRO A 27 9.17 -5.96 -18.25
N LYS A 28 8.67 -6.95 -19.00
CA LYS A 28 9.42 -7.53 -20.14
C LYS A 28 9.67 -6.54 -21.27
N LYS A 29 8.75 -5.58 -21.46
CA LYS A 29 8.84 -4.52 -22.48
C LYS A 29 9.49 -3.22 -21.96
N GLY A 30 10.08 -3.24 -20.77
CA GLY A 30 10.85 -2.11 -20.21
C GLY A 30 10.02 -1.03 -19.49
N ILE A 31 8.76 -0.82 -19.86
CA ILE A 31 7.84 0.13 -19.20
C ILE A 31 6.50 -0.55 -18.96
N VAL A 32 5.97 -0.42 -17.74
CA VAL A 32 4.62 -0.87 -17.36
C VAL A 32 3.59 0.07 -17.99
N GLU A 33 2.56 -0.46 -18.65
CA GLU A 33 1.43 0.38 -19.07
C GLU A 33 0.72 0.96 -17.83
N THR A 34 0.72 2.28 -17.72
CA THR A 34 0.55 2.97 -16.44
C THR A 34 -0.89 3.04 -15.92
N SER A 35 -1.90 2.85 -16.75
CA SER A 35 -3.30 3.01 -16.32
C SER A 35 -3.75 1.91 -15.35
N ASP A 36 -3.60 0.64 -15.72
CA ASP A 36 -4.08 -0.49 -14.92
C ASP A 36 -3.36 -0.57 -13.57
N ILE A 37 -2.08 -0.16 -13.51
CA ILE A 37 -1.32 -0.14 -12.27
C ILE A 37 -1.75 1.00 -11.36
N HIS A 38 -1.99 2.21 -11.89
CA HIS A 38 -2.47 3.33 -11.09
C HIS A 38 -3.86 3.04 -10.49
N ASP A 39 -4.77 2.42 -11.25
CA ASP A 39 -6.08 1.98 -10.74
C ASP A 39 -5.96 1.00 -9.56
N ALA A 40 -4.90 0.18 -9.55
CA ALA A 40 -4.61 -0.74 -8.45
C ALA A 40 -4.03 -0.02 -7.23
N LEU A 41 -3.13 0.94 -7.47
CA LEU A 41 -2.46 1.76 -6.45
C LEU A 41 -3.43 2.70 -5.76
N ASP A 42 -4.44 3.24 -6.46
CA ASP A 42 -5.48 4.12 -5.90
C ASP A 42 -6.39 3.43 -4.87
N ARG A 43 -6.25 2.11 -4.70
CA ARG A 43 -6.86 1.36 -3.59
C ARG A 43 -6.02 1.36 -2.31
N ALA A 44 -4.83 1.93 -2.34
CA ALA A 44 -4.05 2.24 -1.15
C ALA A 44 -4.69 3.39 -0.37
N LEU A 45 -4.19 3.65 0.84
CA LEU A 45 -4.52 4.89 1.54
C LEU A 45 -3.79 6.06 0.86
N ASP A 46 -2.56 5.82 0.42
CA ASP A 46 -1.76 6.74 -0.37
C ASP A 46 -0.62 5.99 -1.07
N TRP A 47 0.00 6.58 -2.09
CA TRP A 47 1.15 6.00 -2.77
C TRP A 47 2.07 7.07 -3.38
N LEU A 48 3.33 6.72 -3.57
CA LEU A 48 4.33 7.61 -4.15
C LEU A 48 5.22 6.85 -5.14
N GLN A 49 5.35 7.33 -6.37
CA GLN A 49 6.31 6.80 -7.33
C GLN A 49 7.71 7.35 -7.05
N ILE A 50 8.67 6.46 -6.78
CA ILE A 50 10.05 6.84 -6.45
C ILE A 50 11.03 6.64 -7.62
N SER A 51 10.69 5.76 -8.57
CA SER A 51 11.39 5.57 -9.84
C SER A 51 10.43 5.00 -10.89
N PRO A 52 10.84 4.93 -12.17
CA PRO A 52 10.11 4.13 -13.15
C PRO A 52 9.94 2.70 -12.60
N ASN A 53 8.70 2.21 -12.64
CA ASN A 53 8.34 0.87 -12.15
C ASN A 53 8.56 0.60 -10.65
N CYS A 54 8.74 1.63 -9.81
CA CYS A 54 8.88 1.45 -8.37
C CYS A 54 8.04 2.46 -7.57
N TRP A 55 7.26 1.95 -6.63
CA TRP A 55 6.32 2.72 -5.82
C TRP A 55 6.43 2.36 -4.34
N LEU A 56 6.20 3.36 -3.50
CA LEU A 56 5.88 3.19 -2.10
C LEU A 56 4.37 3.23 -1.92
N LEU A 57 3.83 2.34 -1.10
CA LEU A 57 2.42 2.26 -0.79
C LEU A 57 2.21 2.43 0.70
N PHE A 58 1.27 3.27 1.07
CA PHE A 58 0.74 3.36 2.42
C PHE A 58 -0.65 2.72 2.45
N THR A 59 -0.83 1.71 3.28
CA THR A 59 -2.02 0.85 3.19
C THR A 59 -2.38 0.23 4.53
N SER A 60 -3.65 -0.14 4.69
CA SER A 60 -4.13 -0.97 5.81
C SER A 60 -4.26 -2.45 5.42
N SER A 61 -3.91 -2.81 4.18
CA SER A 61 -3.90 -4.19 3.69
C SER A 61 -2.51 -4.81 3.77
N ASP A 62 -2.44 -6.11 4.03
CA ASP A 62 -1.20 -6.88 4.01
C ASP A 62 -0.62 -7.04 2.59
N SER A 63 0.64 -7.49 2.54
CA SER A 63 1.36 -7.76 1.29
C SER A 63 0.69 -8.84 0.44
N ASP A 64 0.03 -9.82 1.05
CA ASP A 64 -0.60 -10.94 0.34
C ASP A 64 -1.82 -10.47 -0.48
N LYS A 65 -2.67 -9.61 0.10
CA LYS A 65 -3.77 -8.96 -0.62
C LYS A 65 -3.28 -8.09 -1.76
N TRP A 66 -2.15 -7.40 -1.57
CA TRP A 66 -1.54 -6.63 -2.63
C TRP A 66 -0.93 -7.52 -3.71
N PHE A 67 -0.31 -8.64 -3.34
CA PHE A 67 0.19 -9.63 -4.29
C PHE A 67 -0.94 -10.13 -5.21
N ASP A 68 -2.08 -10.55 -4.65
CA ASP A 68 -3.23 -11.01 -5.44
C ASP A 68 -3.78 -9.92 -6.36
N ARG A 69 -3.72 -8.65 -5.93
CA ARG A 69 -4.16 -7.50 -6.74
C ARG A 69 -3.24 -7.25 -7.92
N ILE A 70 -1.93 -7.19 -7.67
CA ILE A 70 -0.91 -6.91 -8.69
C ILE A 70 -0.75 -8.10 -9.64
N LYS A 71 -0.89 -9.34 -9.15
CA LYS A 71 -0.85 -10.55 -9.96
C LYS A 71 -1.89 -10.54 -11.08
N LYS A 72 -3.12 -10.14 -10.79
CA LYS A 72 -4.21 -10.05 -11.79
C LYS A 72 -3.91 -9.08 -12.94
N ILE A 73 -3.06 -8.08 -12.70
CA ILE A 73 -2.65 -7.10 -13.71
C ILE A 73 -1.48 -7.66 -14.50
N THR A 74 -0.47 -8.16 -13.80
CA THR A 74 0.77 -8.70 -14.40
C THR A 74 0.56 -9.99 -15.16
N GLU A 75 -0.44 -10.82 -14.82
CA GLU A 75 -0.82 -12.02 -15.59
C GLU A 75 -1.19 -11.68 -17.04
N LYS A 76 -1.76 -10.49 -17.29
CA LYS A 76 -2.09 -10.04 -18.64
C LYS A 76 -0.84 -9.78 -19.48
N TRP A 77 0.28 -9.44 -18.85
CA TRP A 77 1.48 -8.92 -19.50
C TRP A 77 2.69 -9.86 -19.40
N GLY A 78 2.64 -10.82 -18.46
CA GLY A 78 3.73 -11.75 -18.17
C GLY A 78 4.93 -11.08 -17.50
N ASP A 79 4.68 -10.01 -16.74
CA ASP A 79 5.69 -9.21 -16.04
C ASP A 79 6.02 -9.77 -14.65
N ASN A 80 7.24 -9.50 -14.19
CA ASN A 80 7.67 -9.87 -12.84
C ASN A 80 7.49 -8.69 -11.89
N PHE A 81 7.19 -8.96 -10.61
CA PHE A 81 7.09 -7.93 -9.59
C PHE A 81 7.53 -8.44 -8.21
N LEU A 82 7.87 -7.51 -7.33
CA LEU A 82 8.24 -7.74 -5.94
C LEU A 82 7.42 -6.80 -5.06
N ILE A 83 6.85 -7.33 -3.99
CA ILE A 83 6.22 -6.56 -2.92
C ILE A 83 7.00 -6.83 -1.63
N MET A 84 7.38 -5.77 -0.94
CA MET A 84 8.13 -5.87 0.32
C MET A 84 7.51 -4.94 1.36
N GLU A 85 7.20 -5.45 2.54
CA GLU A 85 6.87 -4.60 3.68
C GLU A 85 8.14 -3.91 4.18
N LEU A 86 8.09 -2.59 4.31
CA LEU A 86 9.21 -1.78 4.72
C LEU A 86 9.17 -1.55 6.24
N ASN A 87 10.31 -1.69 6.88
CA ASN A 87 10.48 -1.18 8.24
C ASN A 87 10.81 0.32 8.18
N PRO A 88 9.90 1.22 8.58
CA PRO A 88 10.20 2.64 8.53
C PRO A 88 11.36 3.02 9.45
N HIS A 89 11.57 2.33 10.56
CA HIS A 89 12.59 2.67 11.55
C HIS A 89 13.99 2.19 11.17
N HIS A 90 14.11 1.41 10.09
CA HIS A 90 15.37 0.88 9.61
C HIS A 90 15.50 1.08 8.09
N ARG A 91 15.87 2.30 7.71
CA ARG A 91 15.97 2.74 6.30
C ARG A 91 17.17 3.64 6.06
N GLN A 92 17.71 3.60 4.84
CA GLN A 92 18.78 4.48 4.37
C GLN A 92 18.65 4.70 2.86
N GLY A 93 19.18 5.80 2.33
CA GLY A 93 19.23 6.04 0.89
C GLY A 93 19.51 7.49 0.50
N TRP A 94 19.59 7.73 -0.80
CA TRP A 94 19.74 9.07 -1.39
C TRP A 94 18.54 9.38 -2.28
N LEU A 95 17.42 9.74 -1.63
CA LEU A 95 16.19 10.16 -2.30
C LEU A 95 16.00 11.67 -2.19
N LYS A 96 15.08 12.21 -2.99
CA LYS A 96 14.66 13.62 -2.87
C LYS A 96 14.07 13.87 -1.48
N SER A 97 14.24 15.08 -0.94
CA SER A 97 13.70 15.46 0.36
C SER A 97 12.20 15.20 0.46
N SER A 98 11.44 15.55 -0.58
CA SER A 98 9.98 15.32 -0.62
C SER A 98 9.57 13.86 -0.48
N VAL A 99 10.43 12.92 -0.90
CA VAL A 99 10.17 11.48 -0.71
C VAL A 99 10.40 11.10 0.74
N TRP A 100 11.45 11.64 1.38
CA TRP A 100 11.68 11.43 2.80
C TRP A 100 10.59 12.04 3.67
N ASP A 101 10.14 13.24 3.34
CA ASP A 101 9.04 13.91 4.04
C ASP A 101 7.78 13.05 4.00
N TRP A 102 7.43 12.53 2.82
CA TRP A 102 6.31 11.59 2.65
C TRP A 102 6.48 10.33 3.52
N ILE A 103 7.67 9.71 3.53
CA ILE A 103 7.91 8.51 4.36
C ILE A 103 7.79 8.84 5.86
N ASN A 104 8.33 9.98 6.31
CA ASN A 104 8.29 10.39 7.71
C ASN A 104 6.84 10.58 8.18
N GLU A 105 6.03 11.34 7.42
CA GLU A 105 4.62 11.57 7.74
C GLU A 105 3.84 10.26 7.90
N ARG A 106 4.05 9.29 7.00
CA ARG A 106 3.35 7.99 7.08
C ARG A 106 3.91 7.08 8.18
N THR A 107 5.18 7.23 8.56
CA THR A 107 5.77 6.49 9.70
C THR A 107 5.05 6.85 11.00
N ASP A 108 4.85 8.15 11.24
CA ASP A 108 4.13 8.63 12.42
C ASP A 108 2.71 8.05 12.46
N GLU A 109 2.06 7.88 11.31
CA GLU A 109 0.74 7.26 11.22
C GLU A 109 0.71 5.73 11.38
N VAL A 110 1.83 5.03 11.15
CA VAL A 110 1.96 3.59 11.43
C VAL A 110 2.08 3.36 12.94
N ASP A 111 2.81 4.24 13.64
CA ASP A 111 3.07 4.12 15.07
C ASP A 111 1.85 4.53 15.94
N ASN A 112 0.90 5.30 15.38
CA ASN A 112 -0.32 5.80 16.03
C ASN A 112 -1.58 4.95 15.73
#